data_AF-A0A8J6KRH4-F1
#
_entry.id   AF-A0A8J6KRH4-F1
#
_cell.length_a   1.000
_cell.length_b   1.000
_cell.length_c   1.000
_cell.angle_alpha   90.00
_cell.angle_beta   90.00
_cell.angle_gamma   90.00
#
_symmetry.space_group_name_H-M   'P 1'
#
loop_
_entity.id
_entity.type
_entity.pdbx_description
1 polymer ?
#
loop_
_entity_poly.entity_id
_entity_poly.type
_entity_poly.pdbx_seq_one_letter_code
_entity_poly.pdbx_strand_id
1 'polypeptide(L)'
;MLNTERLIKHAVQERLTVTVCFNKIDQLILELKLPPTDAYYKLRHIVDEVNGLISMYSTDENLILSQLLGNVCFSSSQYSICFTLGSFVKIYADTFDPCTVIGDVDTSLPRTLDELGIHLTKEELKLNIRPLLRLVCKKFFGEFTGFVDMCVQHIPSPKGSTKPKIEHTYTGSEDSDLGEAMSDCDPDGPLMCHTTKMYSTDEGVQFHAFRRVLSGTIHAGQPLKVLGENYTLEDEEDSQICGVGRLWISVGRYYIVFNRVPAGNWVLIEGVDQPIVKTATITEPRGNEEAQIFRPLKFNTTSVIKIAVEPVNPSELPKMLDGLQKVNKSYPSFTTKVEEFGEHVILGTGSSTWTV
;
A
#
# COMPACT_ATOMS: atom_id res chain seq x y z
N MET A 1 -12.18 15.36 1.58
CA MET A 1 -12.78 14.09 1.12
C MET A 1 -12.52 13.78 -0.35
N LEU A 2 -12.13 14.75 -1.21
CA LEU A 2 -11.93 14.50 -2.65
C LEU A 2 -11.01 13.32 -2.98
N ASN A 3 -9.88 13.17 -2.28
CA ASN A 3 -8.99 12.03 -2.51
C ASN A 3 -9.57 10.70 -2.02
N THR A 4 -10.37 10.71 -0.95
CA THR A 4 -11.00 9.49 -0.41
C THR A 4 -11.96 8.89 -1.44
N GLU A 5 -12.85 9.71 -2.02
CA GLU A 5 -13.77 9.28 -3.08
C GLU A 5 -13.02 8.76 -4.31
N ARG A 6 -11.98 9.48 -4.74
CA ARG A 6 -11.14 9.07 -5.87
C ARG A 6 -10.45 7.73 -5.63
N LEU A 7 -9.93 7.50 -4.42
CA LEU A 7 -9.27 6.25 -4.06
C LEU A 7 -10.26 5.08 -3.94
N ILE A 8 -11.46 5.31 -3.38
CA ILE A 8 -12.52 4.29 -3.34
C ILE A 8 -12.89 3.88 -4.76
N LYS A 9 -13.16 4.86 -5.63
CA LYS A 9 -13.46 4.60 -7.05
C LYS A 9 -12.35 3.78 -7.72
N HIS A 10 -11.09 4.15 -7.52
CA HIS A 10 -9.96 3.45 -8.13
C HIS A 10 -9.78 2.04 -7.56
N ALA A 11 -9.92 1.85 -6.24
CA ALA A 11 -9.83 0.54 -5.60
C ALA A 11 -10.93 -0.43 -6.09
N VAL A 12 -12.16 0.06 -6.24
CA VAL A 12 -13.28 -0.73 -6.77
C VAL A 12 -13.07 -1.08 -8.25
N GLN A 13 -12.59 -0.13 -9.06
CA GLN A 13 -12.27 -0.37 -10.48
C GLN A 13 -11.17 -1.42 -10.69
N GLU A 14 -10.22 -1.51 -9.75
CA GLU A 14 -9.14 -2.49 -9.74
C GLU A 14 -9.54 -3.81 -9.04
N ARG A 15 -10.83 -4.01 -8.74
CA ARG A 15 -11.40 -5.21 -8.07
C ARG A 15 -10.72 -5.54 -6.74
N LEU A 16 -10.34 -4.53 -5.97
CA LEU A 16 -9.74 -4.70 -4.65
C LEU A 16 -10.81 -4.75 -3.57
N THR A 17 -10.59 -5.59 -2.56
CA THR A 17 -11.38 -5.57 -1.32
C THR A 17 -11.09 -4.31 -0.54
N VAL A 18 -12.13 -3.58 -0.15
CA VAL A 18 -12.03 -2.32 0.57
C VAL A 18 -12.37 -2.53 2.04
N THR A 19 -11.47 -2.10 2.93
CA THR A 19 -11.70 -1.99 4.38
C THR A 19 -11.35 -0.57 4.82
N VAL A 20 -12.01 -0.04 5.84
CA VAL A 20 -11.85 1.38 6.21
C VAL A 20 -11.37 1.51 7.64
N CYS A 21 -10.30 2.31 7.83
CA CYS A 21 -9.90 2.75 9.16
C CYS A 21 -10.16 4.24 9.36
N PHE A 22 -11.03 4.55 10.31
CA PHE A 22 -11.26 5.91 10.76
C PHE A 22 -10.16 6.32 11.72
N ASN A 23 -9.16 7.06 11.21
CA ASN A 23 -8.11 7.64 12.03
C ASN A 23 -8.54 9.00 12.60
N LYS A 24 -7.85 9.45 13.65
CA LYS A 24 -8.04 10.73 14.33
C LYS A 24 -9.37 10.86 15.10
N ILE A 25 -9.88 9.77 15.66
CA ILE A 25 -11.08 9.80 16.52
C ILE A 25 -10.90 10.70 17.75
N ASP A 26 -9.65 10.93 18.18
CA ASP A 26 -9.30 11.83 19.27
C ASP A 26 -9.67 13.29 19.00
N GLN A 27 -9.73 13.72 17.74
CA GLN A 27 -10.16 15.08 17.39
C GLN A 27 -11.64 15.30 17.69
N LEU A 28 -12.47 14.25 17.60
CA LEU A 28 -13.89 14.34 17.98
C LEU A 28 -14.04 14.65 19.48
N ILE A 29 -13.14 14.11 20.29
CA ILE A 29 -13.18 14.18 21.77
C ILE A 29 -12.46 15.43 22.28
N LEU A 30 -11.23 15.69 21.81
CA LEU A 30 -10.34 16.72 22.36
C LEU A 30 -10.51 18.07 21.69
N GLU A 31 -10.70 18.10 20.37
CA GLU A 31 -10.79 19.35 19.59
C GLU A 31 -12.25 19.80 19.48
N LEU A 32 -13.11 18.94 18.91
CA LEU A 32 -14.51 19.27 18.68
C LEU A 32 -15.38 19.15 19.95
N LYS A 33 -14.91 18.40 20.96
CA LYS A 33 -15.59 18.19 22.25
C LYS A 33 -17.06 17.81 22.09
N LEU A 34 -17.34 16.93 21.12
CA LEU A 34 -18.69 16.47 20.85
C LEU A 34 -19.16 15.54 21.98
N PRO A 35 -20.44 15.59 22.38
CA PRO A 35 -21.05 14.55 23.20
C PRO A 35 -20.83 13.16 22.56
N PRO A 36 -20.66 12.09 23.36
CA PRO A 36 -20.41 10.74 22.82
C PRO A 36 -21.49 10.28 21.82
N THR A 37 -22.74 10.64 22.07
CA THR A 37 -23.88 10.34 21.19
C THR A 37 -23.73 11.01 19.82
N ASP A 38 -23.34 12.29 19.80
CA ASP A 38 -23.16 13.04 18.55
C ASP A 38 -21.92 12.57 17.79
N ALA A 39 -20.85 12.23 18.51
CA ALA A 39 -19.66 11.63 17.92
C ALA A 39 -19.99 10.29 17.24
N TYR A 40 -20.84 9.46 17.86
CA TYR A 40 -21.34 8.22 17.26
C TYR A 40 -22.13 8.48 15.98
N TYR A 41 -23.10 9.41 16.00
CA TYR A 41 -23.87 9.76 14.80
C TYR A 41 -22.98 10.27 13.68
N LYS A 42 -21.95 11.05 14.00
CA LYS A 42 -20.96 11.50 13.03
C LYS A 42 -20.16 10.35 12.42
N LEU A 43 -19.69 9.39 13.22
CA LEU A 43 -18.99 8.21 12.72
C LEU A 43 -19.90 7.33 11.84
N ARG A 44 -21.16 7.15 12.25
CA ARG A 44 -22.16 6.43 11.46
C ARG A 44 -22.42 7.11 10.12
N HIS A 45 -22.61 8.43 10.12
CA HIS A 45 -22.80 9.19 8.89
C HIS A 45 -21.63 9.01 7.91
N ILE A 46 -20.38 9.03 8.40
CA ILE A 46 -19.21 8.82 7.54
C ILE A 46 -19.20 7.38 6.97
N VAL A 47 -19.59 6.37 7.74
CA VAL A 47 -19.74 4.99 7.21
C VAL A 47 -20.79 4.94 6.10
N ASP A 48 -21.95 5.58 6.32
CA ASP A 48 -23.04 5.61 5.35
C ASP A 48 -22.63 6.35 4.06
N GLU A 49 -21.87 7.45 4.16
CA GLU A 49 -21.29 8.15 3.00
C GLU A 49 -20.35 7.24 2.20
N VAL A 50 -19.45 6.52 2.87
CA VAL A 50 -18.50 5.62 2.19
C VAL A 50 -19.25 4.46 1.51
N ASN A 51 -20.26 3.88 2.18
CA ASN A 51 -21.12 2.85 1.58
C ASN A 51 -21.88 3.39 0.37
N GLY A 52 -22.39 4.62 0.43
CA GLY A 52 -22.99 5.30 -0.71
C GLY A 52 -22.03 5.37 -1.90
N LEU A 53 -20.78 5.79 -1.67
CA LEU A 53 -19.75 5.83 -2.72
C LEU A 53 -19.43 4.46 -3.29
N ILE A 54 -19.33 3.41 -2.46
CA ILE A 54 -19.06 2.05 -2.94
C ILE A 54 -20.22 1.55 -3.79
N SER A 55 -21.46 1.74 -3.34
CA SER A 55 -22.67 1.34 -4.09
C SER A 55 -22.84 2.06 -5.42
N MET A 56 -22.27 3.27 -5.56
CA MET A 56 -22.27 4.01 -6.83
C MET A 56 -21.28 3.45 -7.86
N TYR A 57 -20.18 2.85 -7.41
CA TYR A 57 -19.10 2.40 -8.29
C TYR A 57 -19.01 0.89 -8.47
N SER A 58 -19.58 0.10 -7.55
CA SER A 58 -19.62 -1.35 -7.63
C SER A 58 -21.04 -1.85 -7.88
N THR A 59 -21.17 -2.87 -8.72
CA THR A 59 -22.41 -3.65 -8.89
C THR A 59 -22.51 -4.78 -7.88
N ASP A 60 -21.44 -5.05 -7.12
CA ASP A 60 -21.37 -6.18 -6.20
C ASP A 60 -21.93 -5.81 -4.82
N GLU A 61 -23.03 -6.45 -4.43
CA GLU A 61 -23.70 -6.23 -3.13
C GLU A 61 -22.88 -6.72 -1.92
N ASN A 62 -21.82 -7.49 -2.15
CA ASN A 62 -21.01 -8.10 -1.08
C ASN A 62 -20.00 -7.16 -0.41
N LEU A 63 -19.86 -5.91 -0.89
CA LEU A 63 -18.88 -4.93 -0.40
C LEU A 63 -19.46 -3.91 0.59
N ILE A 64 -20.45 -4.29 1.40
CA ILE A 64 -21.03 -3.40 2.41
C ILE A 64 -20.09 -3.28 3.60
N LEU A 65 -19.69 -2.06 3.93
CA LEU A 65 -18.91 -1.78 5.13
C LEU A 65 -19.82 -1.63 6.33
N SER A 66 -19.54 -2.41 7.37
CA SER A 66 -20.21 -2.28 8.66
C SER A 66 -19.24 -2.55 9.79
N GLN A 67 -19.44 -1.84 10.89
CA GLN A 67 -18.69 -2.02 12.13
C GLN A 67 -18.94 -3.41 12.74
N LEU A 68 -20.13 -3.97 12.51
CA LEU A 68 -20.53 -5.29 13.00
C LEU A 68 -19.83 -6.42 12.24
N LEU A 69 -19.57 -6.22 10.94
CA LEU A 69 -18.84 -7.18 10.12
C LEU A 69 -17.35 -7.18 10.43
N GLY A 70 -16.83 -6.14 11.11
CA GLY A 70 -15.40 -5.99 11.38
C GLY A 70 -14.62 -5.35 10.23
N ASN A 71 -15.30 -4.89 9.18
CA ASN A 71 -14.73 -4.20 8.00
C ASN A 71 -14.23 -2.77 8.28
N VAL A 72 -14.56 -2.25 9.47
CA VAL A 72 -14.31 -0.88 9.88
C VAL A 72 -13.51 -0.89 11.18
N CYS A 73 -12.35 -0.24 11.18
CA CYS A 73 -11.58 0.04 12.40
C CYS A 73 -11.64 1.51 12.80
N PHE A 74 -11.58 1.75 14.12
CA PHE A 74 -11.42 3.07 14.69
C PHE A 74 -10.01 3.19 15.26
N SER A 75 -9.34 4.30 14.96
CA SER A 75 -7.98 4.52 15.41
C SER A 75 -7.69 5.98 15.73
N SER A 76 -6.75 6.16 16.66
CA SER A 76 -6.02 7.40 16.85
C SER A 76 -4.52 7.07 16.85
N SER A 77 -3.90 7.25 15.70
CA SER A 77 -2.46 7.02 15.52
C SER A 77 -1.59 7.85 16.48
N GLN A 78 -2.01 9.06 16.85
CA GLN A 78 -1.27 9.93 17.76
C GLN A 78 -1.19 9.36 19.18
N TYR A 79 -2.30 8.78 19.66
CA TYR A 79 -2.41 8.20 20.99
C TYR A 79 -2.30 6.66 20.99
N SER A 80 -1.98 6.05 19.84
CA SER A 80 -1.86 4.59 19.70
C SER A 80 -3.14 3.85 20.10
N ILE A 81 -4.29 4.42 19.75
CA ILE A 81 -5.59 3.76 19.89
C ILE A 81 -5.89 3.06 18.57
N CYS A 82 -6.26 1.79 18.61
CA CYS A 82 -6.79 1.07 17.46
C CYS A 82 -7.69 -0.05 17.95
N PHE A 83 -8.95 -0.05 17.53
CA PHE A 83 -9.89 -1.10 17.89
C PHE A 83 -10.94 -1.32 16.79
N THR A 84 -11.37 -2.56 16.69
CA THR A 84 -12.64 -2.97 16.07
C THR A 84 -13.60 -3.36 17.18
N LEU A 85 -14.87 -3.61 16.86
CA LEU A 85 -15.82 -4.08 17.86
C LEU A 85 -15.34 -5.39 18.52
N GLY A 86 -14.79 -6.31 17.74
CA GLY A 86 -14.23 -7.58 18.25
C GLY A 86 -13.04 -7.40 19.19
N SER A 87 -12.08 -6.55 18.81
CA SER A 87 -10.91 -6.24 19.66
C SER A 87 -11.33 -5.55 20.96
N PHE A 88 -12.31 -4.64 20.91
CA PHE A 88 -12.82 -3.97 22.11
C PHE A 88 -13.59 -4.93 23.03
N VAL A 89 -14.42 -5.82 22.48
CA VAL A 89 -15.11 -6.87 23.24
C VAL A 89 -14.10 -7.80 23.92
N LYS A 90 -12.99 -8.12 23.24
CA LYS A 90 -11.92 -8.92 23.84
C LYS A 90 -11.30 -8.25 25.07
N ILE A 91 -11.02 -6.95 25.00
CA ILE A 91 -10.54 -6.18 26.16
C ILE A 91 -11.56 -6.26 27.32
N TYR A 92 -12.85 -6.13 27.03
CA TYR A 92 -13.89 -6.29 28.04
C TYR A 92 -13.93 -7.70 28.63
N ALA A 93 -13.81 -8.74 27.81
CA ALA A 93 -13.79 -10.12 28.26
C ALA A 93 -12.55 -10.44 29.12
N ASP A 94 -11.40 -9.85 28.78
CA ASP A 94 -10.15 -10.02 29.53
C ASP A 94 -10.16 -9.24 30.86
N THR A 95 -10.93 -8.13 30.93
CA THR A 95 -11.00 -7.25 32.10
C THR A 95 -12.13 -7.64 33.07
N PHE A 96 -13.26 -8.11 32.54
CA PHE A 96 -14.45 -8.46 33.32
C PHE A 96 -14.72 -9.98 33.23
N ASP A 97 -14.26 -10.72 34.24
CA ASP A 97 -14.90 -11.98 34.64
C ASP A 97 -16.40 -11.68 34.97
N PRO A 98 -17.37 -12.60 34.80
CA PRO A 98 -18.82 -12.31 34.77
C PRO A 98 -19.44 -11.74 36.06
N CYS A 99 -18.65 -11.34 37.05
CA CYS A 99 -19.08 -11.06 38.42
C CYS A 99 -18.44 -9.82 39.03
N THR A 100 -18.37 -8.66 38.36
CA THR A 100 -18.29 -7.39 39.11
C THR A 100 -18.83 -6.22 38.29
N VAL A 101 -20.01 -5.72 38.68
CA VAL A 101 -20.54 -4.43 38.24
C VAL A 101 -20.54 -3.50 39.46
N ILE A 102 -19.62 -2.53 39.48
CA ILE A 102 -19.60 -1.40 40.44
C ILE A 102 -18.91 -0.26 39.67
N GLY A 103 -19.35 1.00 39.61
CA GLY A 103 -20.28 1.79 40.43
C GLY A 103 -19.57 3.11 40.78
N ASP A 104 -20.06 4.22 40.20
CA ASP A 104 -19.75 5.66 40.42
C ASP A 104 -18.30 6.19 40.35
N VAL A 105 -18.08 7.13 39.42
CA VAL A 105 -16.79 7.75 39.08
C VAL A 105 -16.66 9.16 39.68
N ASP A 106 -15.69 9.34 40.59
CA ASP A 106 -15.23 10.67 41.03
C ASP A 106 -13.69 10.87 40.85
N THR A 107 -13.36 11.89 40.06
CA THR A 107 -12.22 12.84 40.06
C THR A 107 -10.76 12.39 40.27
N SER A 108 -10.36 11.13 40.08
CA SER A 108 -8.93 10.79 40.15
C SER A 108 -8.46 9.78 39.09
N LEU A 109 -7.65 10.28 38.16
CA LEU A 109 -6.95 9.48 37.14
C LEU A 109 -6.26 8.22 37.71
N PRO A 110 -5.62 8.25 38.90
CA PRO A 110 -5.06 7.03 39.51
C PRO A 110 -6.11 5.95 39.82
N ARG A 111 -7.31 6.32 40.29
CA ARG A 111 -8.37 5.33 40.58
C ARG A 111 -8.92 4.70 39.31
N THR A 112 -9.16 5.50 38.27
CA THR A 112 -9.58 4.97 36.97
C THR A 112 -8.50 4.09 36.32
N LEU A 113 -7.22 4.37 36.57
CA LEU A 113 -6.13 3.52 36.08
C LEU A 113 -6.08 2.19 36.85
N ASP A 114 -6.30 2.22 38.16
CA ASP A 114 -6.39 0.99 38.98
C ASP A 114 -7.62 0.14 38.59
N GLU A 115 -8.77 0.76 38.29
CA GLU A 115 -9.96 0.07 37.77
C GLU A 115 -9.72 -0.60 36.41
N LEU A 116 -8.92 0.03 35.55
CA LEU A 116 -8.56 -0.50 34.24
C LEU A 116 -7.36 -1.47 34.29
N GLY A 117 -6.81 -1.75 35.47
CA GLY A 117 -5.63 -2.61 35.66
C GLY A 117 -4.32 -2.02 35.11
N ILE A 118 -4.25 -0.71 34.89
CA ILE A 118 -3.11 -0.03 34.28
C ILE A 118 -2.19 0.53 35.36
N HIS A 119 -1.09 -0.16 35.64
CA HIS A 119 -0.06 0.35 36.54
C HIS A 119 0.94 1.25 35.80
N LEU A 120 1.02 2.51 36.22
CA LEU A 120 2.02 3.49 35.76
C LEU A 120 3.12 3.70 36.80
N THR A 121 4.36 3.86 36.34
CA THR A 121 5.45 4.22 37.25
C THR A 121 5.37 5.70 37.65
N LYS A 122 6.01 6.08 38.77
CA LYS A 122 6.07 7.47 39.23
C LYS A 122 6.77 8.41 38.24
N GLU A 123 7.62 7.87 37.36
CA GLU A 123 8.29 8.63 36.29
C GLU A 123 7.36 8.82 35.10
N GLU A 124 6.59 7.80 34.74
CA GLU A 124 5.57 7.85 33.69
C GLU A 124 4.47 8.88 34.00
N LEU A 125 4.06 8.99 35.27
CA LEU A 125 3.07 9.98 35.72
C LEU A 125 3.54 11.45 35.61
N LYS A 126 4.85 11.69 35.51
CA LYS A 126 5.42 13.04 35.34
C LYS A 126 5.47 13.49 33.87
N LEU A 127 5.08 12.62 32.94
CA LEU A 127 5.05 12.96 31.52
C LEU A 127 4.01 14.05 31.23
N ASN A 128 4.26 14.80 30.16
CA ASN A 128 3.28 15.73 29.60
C ASN A 128 2.01 14.99 29.17
N ILE A 129 0.88 15.70 29.15
CA ILE A 129 -0.46 15.13 28.90
C ILE A 129 -0.51 14.27 27.62
N ARG A 130 0.10 14.72 26.52
CA ARG A 130 0.06 13.99 25.23
C ARG A 130 0.84 12.66 25.28
N PRO A 131 2.13 12.61 25.65
CA PRO A 131 2.84 11.35 25.89
C PRO A 131 2.19 10.45 26.93
N LEU A 132 1.64 11.03 28.00
CA LEU A 132 0.94 10.28 29.05
C LEU A 132 -0.31 9.59 28.50
N LEU A 133 -1.16 10.32 27.76
CA LEU A 133 -2.37 9.77 27.16
C LEU A 133 -2.02 8.65 26.17
N ARG A 134 -0.98 8.84 25.36
CA ARG A 134 -0.48 7.80 24.46
C ARG A 134 -0.03 6.55 25.22
N LEU A 135 0.67 6.72 26.34
CA LEU A 135 1.14 5.59 27.15
C LEU A 135 -0.01 4.84 27.81
N VAL A 136 -0.98 5.57 28.37
CA VAL A 136 -2.20 5.00 28.96
C VAL A 136 -2.97 4.20 27.91
N CYS A 137 -3.24 4.80 26.76
CA CYS A 137 -3.93 4.12 25.67
C CYS A 137 -3.14 2.91 25.15
N LYS A 138 -1.80 2.99 25.07
CA LYS A 138 -0.96 1.85 24.68
C LYS A 138 -1.04 0.71 25.70
N LYS A 139 -1.11 1.00 27.01
CA LYS A 139 -1.28 -0.04 28.04
C LYS A 139 -2.70 -0.61 28.05
N PHE A 140 -3.71 0.21 27.78
CA PHE A 140 -5.11 -0.21 27.75
C PHE A 140 -5.46 -1.05 26.50
N PHE A 141 -5.20 -0.52 25.31
CA PHE A 141 -5.52 -1.18 24.04
C PHE A 141 -4.47 -2.23 23.66
N GLY A 142 -3.25 -2.13 24.19
CA GLY A 142 -2.17 -3.06 23.90
C GLY A 142 -1.68 -2.99 22.45
N GLU A 143 -1.64 -4.15 21.80
CA GLU A 143 -1.26 -4.30 20.39
C GLU A 143 -2.41 -3.96 19.45
N PHE A 144 -2.09 -3.66 18.18
CA PHE A 144 -3.10 -3.30 17.17
C PHE A 144 -3.83 -4.52 16.58
N THR A 145 -4.33 -5.40 17.45
CA THR A 145 -5.06 -6.63 17.07
C THR A 145 -6.28 -6.33 16.23
N GLY A 146 -7.03 -5.26 16.54
CA GLY A 146 -8.24 -4.91 15.77
C GLY A 146 -7.96 -4.61 14.29
N PHE A 147 -6.84 -3.95 13.99
CA PHE A 147 -6.43 -3.71 12.61
C PHE A 147 -6.01 -5.02 11.92
N VAL A 148 -5.25 -5.87 12.62
CA VAL A 148 -4.83 -7.17 12.10
C VAL A 148 -6.04 -8.06 11.82
N ASP A 149 -6.98 -8.16 12.74
CA ASP A 149 -8.20 -8.95 12.60
C ASP A 149 -9.04 -8.48 11.41
N MET A 150 -9.21 -7.17 11.25
CA MET A 150 -9.89 -6.59 10.09
C MET A 150 -9.20 -6.99 8.79
N CYS A 151 -7.87 -6.86 8.72
CA CYS A 151 -7.11 -7.23 7.53
C CYS A 151 -7.19 -8.74 7.25
N VAL A 152 -7.05 -9.60 8.27
CA VAL A 152 -7.05 -11.06 8.09
C VAL A 152 -8.42 -11.59 7.67
N GLN A 153 -9.50 -11.03 8.22
CA GLN A 153 -10.86 -11.50 7.93
C GLN A 153 -11.37 -11.03 6.56
N HIS A 154 -11.01 -9.82 6.14
CA HIS A 154 -11.64 -9.18 4.99
C HIS A 154 -10.70 -8.95 3.80
N ILE A 155 -9.38 -8.93 4.01
CA ILE A 155 -8.42 -8.87 2.91
C ILE A 155 -8.06 -10.31 2.53
N PRO A 156 -8.35 -10.74 1.30
CA PRO A 156 -8.08 -12.10 0.86
C PRO A 156 -6.57 -12.35 0.87
N SER A 157 -6.21 -13.58 1.27
CA SER A 157 -4.81 -14.02 1.17
C SER A 157 -4.31 -13.92 -0.28
N PRO A 158 -2.99 -13.81 -0.50
CA PRO A 158 -2.42 -13.79 -1.83
C PRO A 158 -3.00 -14.87 -2.75
N LYS A 159 -3.14 -16.11 -2.28
CA LYS A 159 -3.76 -17.22 -3.03
C LYS A 159 -5.18 -16.93 -3.51
N GLY A 160 -6.05 -16.39 -2.65
CA GLY A 160 -7.42 -16.04 -3.04
C GLY A 160 -7.51 -14.76 -3.88
N SER A 161 -6.61 -13.79 -3.63
CA SER A 161 -6.61 -12.48 -4.29
C SER A 161 -5.99 -12.49 -5.68
N THR A 162 -5.13 -13.46 -5.97
CA THR A 162 -4.32 -13.44 -7.19
C THR A 162 -5.16 -13.74 -8.42
N LYS A 163 -6.16 -14.63 -8.35
CA LYS A 163 -7.08 -14.92 -9.46
C LYS A 163 -7.80 -13.67 -10.03
N PRO A 164 -8.60 -12.91 -9.25
CA PRO A 164 -9.27 -11.71 -9.76
C PRO A 164 -8.27 -10.62 -10.17
N LYS A 165 -7.06 -10.63 -9.58
CA LYS A 165 -5.99 -9.72 -9.96
C LYS A 165 -5.40 -10.06 -11.32
N ILE A 166 -5.18 -11.32 -11.64
CA ILE A 166 -4.66 -11.75 -12.94
C ILE A 166 -5.66 -11.44 -14.04
N GLU A 167 -6.94 -11.74 -13.82
CA GLU A 167 -8.03 -11.40 -14.76
C GLU A 167 -8.02 -9.92 -15.15
N HIS A 168 -7.77 -9.05 -14.16
CA HIS A 168 -7.75 -7.61 -14.39
C HIS A 168 -6.41 -7.09 -14.93
N THR A 169 -5.28 -7.66 -14.53
CA THR A 169 -3.95 -7.08 -14.78
C THR A 169 -3.12 -7.80 -15.84
N TYR A 170 -3.33 -9.08 -16.11
CA TYR A 170 -2.56 -9.82 -17.11
C TYR A 170 -3.13 -9.60 -18.51
N THR A 171 -2.28 -9.52 -19.54
CA THR A 171 -2.76 -9.38 -20.93
C THR A 171 -3.06 -10.73 -21.58
N GLY A 172 -2.43 -11.81 -21.10
CA GLY A 172 -2.60 -13.16 -21.64
C GLY A 172 -3.87 -13.84 -21.16
N SER A 173 -4.14 -15.02 -21.70
CA SER A 173 -5.29 -15.84 -21.29
C SER A 173 -5.08 -16.41 -19.89
N GLU A 174 -6.14 -16.37 -19.07
CA GLU A 174 -6.18 -17.01 -17.76
C GLU A 174 -6.12 -18.54 -17.85
N ASP A 175 -6.68 -19.11 -18.92
CA ASP A 175 -6.71 -20.54 -19.20
C ASP A 175 -5.35 -21.10 -19.69
N SER A 176 -4.33 -20.25 -19.79
CA SER A 176 -2.97 -20.72 -20.08
C SER A 176 -2.37 -21.39 -18.84
N ASP A 177 -1.44 -22.33 -19.05
CA ASP A 177 -0.67 -22.97 -17.96
C ASP A 177 -0.01 -21.92 -17.04
N LEU A 178 0.44 -20.78 -17.61
CA LEU A 178 0.96 -19.63 -16.87
C LEU A 178 -0.12 -18.92 -16.05
N GLY A 179 -1.31 -18.70 -16.62
CA GLY A 179 -2.44 -18.08 -15.96
C GLY A 179 -2.95 -18.89 -14.77
N GLU A 180 -3.01 -20.22 -14.91
CA GLU A 180 -3.39 -21.14 -13.84
C GLU A 180 -2.32 -21.17 -12.74
N ALA A 181 -1.03 -21.34 -13.10
CA ALA A 181 0.06 -21.34 -12.13
C ALA A 181 0.18 -20.01 -11.37
N MET A 182 -0.05 -18.88 -12.04
CA MET A 182 -0.13 -17.58 -11.37
C MET A 182 -1.35 -17.50 -10.46
N SER A 183 -2.52 -18.01 -10.88
CA SER A 183 -3.75 -17.98 -10.09
C SER A 183 -3.61 -18.75 -8.77
N ASP A 184 -2.93 -19.89 -8.81
CA ASP A 184 -2.65 -20.72 -7.63
C ASP A 184 -1.57 -20.12 -6.71
N CYS A 185 -0.81 -19.13 -7.21
CA CYS A 185 0.27 -18.47 -6.49
C CYS A 185 1.30 -19.50 -5.98
N ASP A 186 1.72 -20.40 -6.88
CA ASP A 186 2.62 -21.51 -6.57
C ASP A 186 4.08 -21.02 -6.48
N PRO A 187 4.78 -21.22 -5.33
CA PRO A 187 6.21 -20.91 -5.21
C PRO A 187 7.13 -21.72 -6.12
N ASP A 188 6.72 -22.91 -6.55
CA ASP A 188 7.53 -23.81 -7.39
C ASP A 188 7.14 -23.74 -8.88
N GLY A 189 6.19 -22.86 -9.22
CA GLY A 189 5.75 -22.61 -10.59
C GLY A 189 6.67 -21.70 -11.40
N PRO A 190 6.31 -21.40 -12.66
CA PRO A 190 7.06 -20.49 -13.52
C PRO A 190 7.16 -19.10 -12.91
N LEU A 191 8.37 -18.54 -12.82
CA LEU A 191 8.55 -17.23 -12.20
C LEU A 191 7.83 -16.14 -12.99
N MET A 192 6.91 -15.45 -12.31
CA MET A 192 6.21 -14.29 -12.84
C MET A 192 6.12 -13.20 -11.78
N CYS A 193 6.66 -12.02 -12.10
CA CYS A 193 6.72 -10.88 -11.19
C CYS A 193 6.27 -9.60 -11.85
N HIS A 194 5.41 -8.83 -11.17
CA HIS A 194 4.95 -7.54 -11.66
C HIS A 194 5.63 -6.39 -10.90
N THR A 195 6.27 -5.46 -11.64
CA THR A 195 6.83 -4.20 -11.09
C THR A 195 5.84 -3.10 -11.19
N THR A 196 5.75 -2.34 -10.11
CA THR A 196 4.93 -1.14 -10.07
C THR A 196 5.76 0.10 -9.74
N LYS A 197 6.88 -0.04 -9.03
CA LYS A 197 7.62 1.10 -8.52
C LYS A 197 9.12 0.88 -8.50
N MET A 198 9.85 1.94 -8.82
CA MET A 198 11.31 1.98 -8.70
C MET A 198 11.66 2.87 -7.52
N TYR A 199 12.43 2.34 -6.58
CA TYR A 199 12.97 3.13 -5.47
C TYR A 199 14.41 3.50 -5.76
N SER A 200 14.72 4.79 -5.75
CA SER A 200 16.11 5.25 -5.80
C SER A 200 16.84 4.83 -4.52
N THR A 201 18.11 4.46 -4.69
CA THR A 201 19.08 4.43 -3.58
C THR A 201 19.38 5.85 -3.11
N ASP A 202 19.91 5.98 -1.89
CA ASP A 202 20.30 7.28 -1.30
C ASP A 202 21.40 7.97 -2.12
N GLU A 203 22.19 7.21 -2.89
CA GLU A 203 23.21 7.74 -3.80
C GLU A 203 22.63 8.30 -5.11
N GLY A 204 21.37 8.00 -5.44
CA GLY A 204 20.71 8.51 -6.66
C GLY A 204 21.20 7.91 -7.98
N VAL A 205 22.03 6.85 -7.92
CA VAL A 205 22.60 6.21 -9.11
C VAL A 205 21.81 4.96 -9.49
N GLN A 206 21.55 4.10 -8.51
CA GLN A 206 20.88 2.82 -8.74
C GLN A 206 19.44 2.86 -8.29
N PHE A 207 18.59 2.09 -8.98
CA PHE A 207 17.22 1.88 -8.58
C PHE A 207 16.99 0.42 -8.17
N HIS A 208 16.16 0.24 -7.16
CA HIS A 208 15.65 -1.05 -6.76
C HIS A 208 14.22 -1.20 -7.27
N ALA A 209 13.98 -2.25 -8.05
CA ALA A 209 12.66 -2.54 -8.57
C ALA A 209 11.81 -3.17 -7.47
N PHE A 210 10.72 -2.51 -7.08
CA PHE A 210 9.74 -3.02 -6.13
C PHE A 210 8.64 -3.77 -6.86
N ARG A 211 8.52 -5.06 -6.53
CA ARG A 211 7.66 -6.01 -7.24
C ARG A 211 6.87 -6.89 -6.28
N ARG A 212 5.76 -7.43 -6.77
CA ARG A 212 5.11 -8.61 -6.18
C ARG A 212 5.45 -9.84 -7.00
N VAL A 213 5.92 -10.89 -6.32
CA VAL A 213 6.07 -12.23 -6.93
C VAL A 213 4.68 -12.85 -7.01
N LEU A 214 4.21 -13.19 -8.20
CA LEU A 214 2.89 -13.77 -8.42
C LEU A 214 2.96 -15.30 -8.53
N SER A 215 4.00 -15.81 -9.19
CA SER A 215 4.32 -17.23 -9.27
C SER A 215 5.83 -17.43 -9.21
N GLY A 216 6.28 -18.60 -8.79
CA GLY A 216 7.68 -19.00 -8.67
C GLY A 216 8.41 -18.37 -7.49
N THR A 217 9.73 -18.54 -7.49
CA THR A 217 10.63 -18.04 -6.44
C THR A 217 11.80 -17.30 -7.05
N ILE A 218 12.07 -16.07 -6.57
CA ILE A 218 13.26 -15.33 -7.01
C ILE A 218 14.46 -15.73 -6.15
N HIS A 219 15.59 -16.06 -6.78
CA HIS A 219 16.87 -16.24 -6.11
C HIS A 219 17.85 -15.11 -6.40
N ALA A 220 18.67 -14.75 -5.41
CA ALA A 220 19.78 -13.82 -5.60
C ALA A 220 20.83 -14.43 -6.57
N GLY A 221 21.34 -13.64 -7.51
CA GLY A 221 22.30 -14.09 -8.52
C GLY A 221 21.71 -14.79 -9.75
N GLN A 222 20.40 -15.07 -9.80
CA GLN A 222 19.80 -15.76 -10.94
C GLN A 222 19.58 -14.82 -12.14
N PRO A 223 19.66 -15.31 -13.39
CA PRO A 223 19.31 -14.53 -14.57
C PRO A 223 17.79 -14.43 -14.72
N LEU A 224 17.29 -13.26 -15.07
CA LEU A 224 15.87 -12.96 -15.29
C LEU A 224 15.67 -12.26 -16.64
N LYS A 225 14.56 -12.55 -17.32
CA LYS A 225 14.11 -11.80 -18.50
C LYS A 225 13.14 -10.71 -18.02
N VAL A 226 13.49 -9.45 -18.27
CA VAL A 226 12.64 -8.29 -18.02
C VAL A 226 11.92 -7.94 -19.32
N LEU A 227 10.60 -7.86 -19.26
CA LEU A 227 9.72 -7.47 -20.35
C LEU A 227 9.22 -6.04 -20.07
N GLY A 228 9.47 -5.12 -20.99
CA GLY A 228 9.01 -3.73 -20.93
C GLY A 228 7.52 -3.58 -21.24
N GLU A 229 7.05 -2.35 -21.41
CA GLU A 229 5.63 -2.05 -21.66
C GLU A 229 5.22 -2.25 -23.12
N ASN A 230 6.18 -2.21 -24.06
CA ASN A 230 5.91 -2.38 -25.49
C ASN A 230 6.13 -3.83 -25.96
N TYR A 231 6.59 -4.70 -25.07
CA TYR A 231 6.82 -6.10 -25.40
C TYR A 231 5.53 -6.79 -25.85
N THR A 232 5.62 -7.51 -26.97
CA THR A 232 4.57 -8.40 -27.45
C THR A 232 5.18 -9.73 -27.88
N LEU A 233 4.36 -10.75 -28.10
CA LEU A 233 4.86 -12.05 -28.59
C LEU A 233 5.44 -11.97 -30.01
N GLU A 234 5.06 -10.96 -30.79
CA GLU A 234 5.57 -10.74 -32.15
C GLU A 234 6.83 -9.86 -32.15
N ASP A 235 6.98 -9.00 -31.13
CA ASP A 235 8.06 -8.04 -30.99
C ASP A 235 8.74 -8.18 -29.62
N GLU A 236 9.84 -8.91 -29.61
CA GLU A 236 10.67 -9.16 -28.43
C GLU A 236 11.75 -8.08 -28.19
N GLU A 237 11.79 -6.99 -28.96
CA GLU A 237 12.83 -5.96 -28.84
C GLU A 237 12.84 -5.30 -27.46
N ASP A 238 11.66 -5.13 -26.84
CA ASP A 238 11.51 -4.56 -25.49
C ASP A 238 11.67 -5.64 -24.39
N SER A 239 12.59 -6.59 -24.60
CA SER A 239 12.99 -7.57 -23.61
C SER A 239 14.50 -7.61 -23.39
N GLN A 240 14.92 -7.73 -22.13
CA GLN A 240 16.33 -7.78 -21.77
C GLN A 240 16.59 -8.80 -20.66
N ILE A 241 17.67 -9.56 -20.78
CA ILE A 241 18.13 -10.46 -19.72
C ILE A 241 19.03 -9.69 -18.76
N CYS A 242 18.68 -9.72 -17.47
CA CYS A 242 19.42 -9.07 -16.39
C CYS A 242 19.75 -10.08 -15.29
N GLY A 243 20.92 -9.95 -14.67
CA GLY A 243 21.27 -10.74 -13.48
C GLY A 243 20.72 -10.08 -12.21
N VAL A 244 20.10 -10.87 -11.34
CA VAL A 244 19.70 -10.39 -10.01
C VAL A 244 20.94 -10.15 -9.16
N GLY A 245 21.09 -8.93 -8.63
CA GLY A 245 22.07 -8.66 -7.57
C GLY A 245 21.59 -9.21 -6.23
N ARG A 246 21.20 -8.31 -5.32
CA ARG A 246 20.59 -8.67 -4.03
C ARG A 246 19.07 -8.54 -4.05
N LEU A 247 18.44 -9.26 -3.13
CA LEU A 247 17.01 -9.17 -2.84
C LEU A 247 16.81 -8.58 -1.45
N TRP A 248 15.86 -7.66 -1.32
CA TRP A 248 15.48 -7.09 -0.04
C TRP A 248 13.99 -7.09 0.21
N ILE A 249 13.62 -7.16 1.49
CA ILE A 249 12.29 -6.78 1.98
C ILE A 249 12.42 -5.44 2.70
N SER A 250 11.62 -4.46 2.28
CA SER A 250 11.60 -3.13 2.89
C SER A 250 10.70 -3.10 4.12
N VAL A 251 11.23 -2.62 5.24
CA VAL A 251 10.49 -2.39 6.50
C VAL A 251 10.44 -0.89 6.82
N GLY A 252 10.35 -0.06 5.76
CA GLY A 252 10.31 1.39 5.86
C GLY A 252 11.69 2.02 5.96
N ARG A 253 12.30 2.04 7.15
CA ARG A 253 13.60 2.71 7.37
C ARG A 253 14.82 1.82 7.16
N TYR A 254 14.63 0.50 7.14
CA TYR A 254 15.71 -0.46 6.96
C TYR A 254 15.27 -1.57 6.00
N TYR A 255 16.26 -2.22 5.41
CA TYR A 255 16.11 -3.30 4.46
C TYR A 255 16.68 -4.58 5.04
N ILE A 256 15.97 -5.69 4.87
CA ILE A 256 16.44 -7.02 5.26
C ILE A 256 16.82 -7.76 3.98
N VAL A 257 18.04 -8.28 3.92
CA VAL A 257 18.56 -9.03 2.76
C VAL A 257 18.08 -10.47 2.80
N PHE A 258 17.65 -11.01 1.65
CA PHE A 258 17.24 -12.40 1.51
C PHE A 258 17.97 -13.07 0.33
N ASN A 259 18.15 -14.39 0.42
CA ASN A 259 18.69 -15.20 -0.67
C ASN A 259 17.61 -15.64 -1.66
N ARG A 260 16.37 -15.78 -1.19
CA ARG A 260 15.21 -16.13 -2.03
C ARG A 260 13.92 -15.52 -1.52
N VAL A 261 12.98 -15.22 -2.42
CA VAL A 261 11.65 -14.71 -2.09
C VAL A 261 10.58 -15.46 -2.91
N PRO A 262 9.63 -16.16 -2.27
CA PRO A 262 8.60 -16.94 -2.95
C PRO A 262 7.37 -16.11 -3.35
N ALA A 263 6.50 -16.71 -4.18
CA ALA A 263 5.21 -16.20 -4.59
C ALA A 263 4.36 -15.61 -3.44
N GLY A 264 3.61 -14.56 -3.77
CA GLY A 264 2.76 -13.81 -2.85
C GLY A 264 3.45 -12.65 -2.12
N ASN A 265 4.79 -12.63 -2.07
CA ASN A 265 5.54 -11.62 -1.33
C ASN A 265 5.93 -10.40 -2.17
N TRP A 266 6.23 -9.30 -1.49
CA TRP A 266 6.87 -8.13 -2.09
C TRP A 266 8.37 -8.19 -1.93
N VAL A 267 9.09 -7.75 -2.96
CA VAL A 267 10.55 -7.80 -3.01
C VAL A 267 11.11 -6.59 -3.73
N LEU A 268 12.26 -6.13 -3.25
CA LEU A 268 13.14 -5.19 -3.93
C LEU A 268 14.25 -5.97 -4.62
N ILE A 269 14.46 -5.72 -5.90
CA ILE A 269 15.45 -6.40 -6.73
C ILE A 269 16.50 -5.40 -7.20
N GLU A 270 17.77 -5.74 -6.99
CA GLU A 270 18.92 -5.03 -7.55
C GLU A 270 19.27 -5.52 -8.95
N GLY A 271 19.74 -4.62 -9.82
CA GLY A 271 20.37 -4.98 -11.10
C GLY A 271 19.42 -5.17 -12.29
N VAL A 272 18.11 -4.95 -12.08
CA VAL A 272 17.08 -5.07 -13.13
C VAL A 272 16.55 -3.72 -13.60
N ASP A 273 17.12 -2.60 -13.15
CA ASP A 273 16.58 -1.26 -13.33
C ASP A 273 16.81 -0.63 -14.70
N GLN A 274 17.83 -1.07 -15.44
CA GLN A 274 18.17 -0.50 -16.74
C GLN A 274 17.02 -0.57 -17.76
N PRO A 275 16.42 -1.75 -18.07
CA PRO A 275 15.33 -1.86 -19.05
C PRO A 275 13.99 -1.30 -18.56
N ILE A 276 13.82 -1.07 -17.26
CA ILE A 276 12.54 -0.65 -16.70
C ILE A 276 12.42 0.87 -16.76
N VAL A 277 11.39 1.35 -17.45
CA VAL A 277 11.01 2.77 -17.40
C VAL A 277 9.96 3.02 -16.32
N LYS A 278 8.81 2.33 -16.35
CA LYS A 278 7.73 2.53 -15.38
C LYS A 278 7.26 1.23 -14.78
N THR A 279 6.55 0.44 -15.58
CA THR A 279 6.18 -0.92 -15.25
C THR A 279 7.00 -1.89 -16.08
N ALA A 280 7.12 -3.11 -15.57
CA ALA A 280 7.78 -4.19 -16.27
C ALA A 280 7.33 -5.52 -15.67
N THR A 281 7.32 -6.54 -16.51
CA THR A 281 7.08 -7.92 -16.11
C THR A 281 8.44 -8.63 -16.03
N ILE A 282 8.67 -9.44 -15.00
CA ILE A 282 9.86 -10.29 -14.92
C ILE A 282 9.41 -11.73 -15.05
N THR A 283 10.18 -12.49 -15.83
CA THR A 283 10.02 -13.92 -15.99
C THR A 283 11.37 -14.62 -16.11
N GLU A 284 11.37 -15.94 -16.19
CA GLU A 284 12.56 -16.74 -16.44
C GLU A 284 13.01 -16.59 -17.90
N PRO A 285 14.33 -16.55 -18.18
CA PRO A 285 14.82 -16.41 -19.54
C PRO A 285 14.60 -17.65 -20.42
N ARG A 286 14.29 -18.81 -19.83
CA ARG A 286 14.03 -20.07 -20.52
C ARG A 286 12.78 -20.71 -19.91
N GLY A 287 11.87 -21.23 -20.74
CA GLY A 287 10.69 -21.96 -20.29
C GLY A 287 9.36 -21.22 -20.46
N ASN A 288 9.36 -19.89 -20.54
CA ASN A 288 8.15 -19.08 -20.65
C ASN A 288 8.13 -18.26 -21.94
N GLU A 289 8.21 -18.93 -23.09
CA GLU A 289 8.23 -18.27 -24.42
C GLU A 289 6.89 -17.58 -24.74
N GLU A 290 5.79 -18.04 -24.15
CA GLU A 290 4.46 -17.46 -24.29
C GLU A 290 4.13 -16.43 -23.19
N ALA A 291 5.10 -16.04 -22.35
CA ALA A 291 4.86 -15.05 -21.30
C ALA A 291 4.51 -13.69 -21.89
N GLN A 292 3.34 -13.19 -21.51
CA GLN A 292 2.92 -11.83 -21.83
C GLN A 292 3.17 -10.88 -20.67
N ILE A 293 2.93 -9.59 -20.90
CA ILE A 293 3.11 -8.56 -19.89
C ILE A 293 1.86 -8.36 -19.04
N PHE A 294 2.04 -7.75 -17.87
CA PHE A 294 0.93 -7.12 -17.18
C PHE A 294 0.60 -5.78 -17.83
N ARG A 295 -0.68 -5.41 -17.81
CA ARG A 295 -1.19 -4.14 -18.29
C ARG A 295 -0.46 -2.99 -17.59
N PRO A 296 -0.06 -1.94 -18.33
CA PRO A 296 0.50 -0.73 -17.73
C PRO A 296 -0.46 -0.09 -16.73
N LEU A 297 0.10 0.69 -15.78
CA LEU A 297 -0.70 1.30 -14.72
C LEU A 297 -1.73 2.29 -15.27
N LYS A 298 -3.00 2.01 -14.97
CA LYS A 298 -4.10 2.95 -15.24
C LYS A 298 -4.23 3.95 -14.10
N PHE A 299 -3.75 5.17 -14.31
CA PHE A 299 -3.87 6.24 -13.34
C PHE A 299 -5.28 6.83 -13.30
N ASN A 300 -5.75 7.17 -12.10
CA ASN A 300 -7.04 7.85 -11.88
C ASN A 300 -7.01 9.34 -12.33
N THR A 301 -5.81 9.89 -12.48
CA THR A 301 -5.59 11.29 -12.86
C THR A 301 -4.69 11.35 -14.08
N THR A 302 -4.98 12.28 -14.98
CA THR A 302 -4.12 12.60 -16.11
C THR A 302 -3.08 13.66 -15.69
N SER A 303 -1.88 13.55 -16.23
CA SER A 303 -0.82 14.55 -16.07
C SER A 303 -1.08 15.70 -17.06
N VAL A 304 -1.64 16.80 -16.55
CA VAL A 304 -2.11 17.94 -17.37
C VAL A 304 -1.12 19.10 -17.34
N ILE A 305 -0.39 19.29 -16.25
CA ILE A 305 0.52 20.43 -16.10
C ILE A 305 1.77 20.16 -16.92
N LYS A 306 2.00 21.03 -17.91
CA LYS A 306 3.16 21.02 -18.80
C LYS A 306 4.20 22.03 -18.30
N ILE A 307 5.44 21.57 -18.13
CA ILE A 307 6.59 22.41 -17.78
C ILE A 307 7.69 22.15 -18.80
N ALA A 308 8.18 23.21 -19.45
CA ALA A 308 9.38 23.15 -20.28
C ALA A 308 10.62 23.30 -19.37
N VAL A 309 11.63 22.48 -19.60
CA VAL A 309 12.85 22.44 -18.79
C VAL A 309 14.07 22.47 -19.70
N GLU A 310 15.01 23.35 -19.38
CA GLU A 310 16.27 23.49 -20.08
C GLU A 310 17.41 23.66 -19.05
N PRO A 311 18.62 23.14 -19.34
CA PRO A 311 19.75 23.36 -18.47
C PRO A 311 20.24 24.79 -18.63
N VAL A 312 20.63 25.44 -17.52
CA VAL A 312 21.24 26.78 -17.57
C VAL A 312 22.52 26.77 -18.40
N ASN A 313 23.31 25.69 -18.27
CA ASN A 313 24.50 25.45 -19.06
C ASN A 313 24.22 24.36 -20.11
N PRO A 314 24.24 24.68 -21.42
CA PRO A 314 23.97 23.70 -22.47
C PRO A 314 24.92 22.49 -22.49
N SER A 315 26.14 22.64 -21.97
CA SER A 315 27.11 21.54 -21.85
C SER A 315 26.67 20.44 -20.87
N GLU A 316 25.74 20.74 -19.97
CA GLU A 316 25.23 19.79 -18.96
C GLU A 316 23.94 19.09 -19.39
N LEU A 317 23.51 19.28 -20.65
CA LEU A 317 22.34 18.61 -21.22
C LEU A 317 22.34 17.09 -21.01
N PRO A 318 23.45 16.34 -21.16
CA PRO A 318 23.45 14.89 -20.91
C PRO A 318 23.12 14.54 -19.45
N LYS A 319 23.56 15.35 -18.49
CA LYS A 319 23.26 15.14 -17.06
C LYS A 319 21.78 15.41 -16.79
N MET A 320 21.20 16.42 -17.43
CA MET A 320 19.77 16.70 -17.33
C MET A 320 18.94 15.55 -17.90
N LEU A 321 19.33 15.00 -19.06
CA LEU A 321 18.66 13.87 -19.67
C LEU A 321 18.70 12.62 -18.78
N ASP A 322 19.85 12.30 -18.19
CA ASP A 322 19.98 11.23 -17.20
C ASP A 322 19.07 11.48 -15.98
N GLY A 323 19.06 12.71 -15.45
CA GLY A 323 18.15 13.11 -14.38
C GLY A 323 16.67 12.94 -14.74
N LEU A 324 16.26 13.36 -15.95
CA LEU A 324 14.89 13.20 -16.44
C LEU A 324 14.49 11.73 -16.57
N GLN A 325 15.39 10.87 -17.05
CA GLN A 325 15.14 9.43 -17.10
C GLN A 325 14.95 8.85 -15.71
N LYS A 326 15.77 9.24 -14.73
CA LYS A 326 15.67 8.81 -13.33
C LYS A 326 14.37 9.26 -12.65
N VAL A 327 13.94 10.49 -12.90
CA VAL A 327 12.66 11.01 -12.39
C VAL A 327 11.49 10.26 -13.04
N ASN A 328 11.57 9.97 -14.34
CA ASN A 328 10.54 9.19 -15.04
C ASN A 328 10.39 7.77 -14.46
N LYS A 329 11.50 7.16 -13.99
CA LYS A 329 11.47 5.89 -13.24
C LYS A 329 10.85 6.00 -11.85
N SER A 330 11.11 7.11 -11.16
CA SER A 330 10.69 7.31 -9.78
C SER A 330 9.19 7.64 -9.65
N TYR A 331 8.66 8.40 -10.61
CA TYR A 331 7.30 8.94 -10.58
C TYR A 331 6.44 8.30 -11.68
N PRO A 332 5.55 7.34 -11.36
CA PRO A 332 4.82 6.58 -12.38
C PRO A 332 3.94 7.42 -13.31
N SER A 333 3.33 8.50 -12.82
CA SER A 333 2.48 9.41 -13.60
C SER A 333 3.26 10.46 -14.39
N PHE A 334 4.57 10.58 -14.15
CA PHE A 334 5.42 11.56 -14.82
C PHE A 334 5.62 11.16 -16.27
N THR A 335 5.69 12.14 -17.17
CA THR A 335 5.96 11.86 -18.58
C THR A 335 6.89 12.93 -19.12
N THR A 336 8.02 12.50 -19.67
CA THR A 336 9.00 13.37 -20.33
C THR A 336 8.89 13.20 -21.84
N LYS A 337 8.80 14.30 -22.58
CA LYS A 337 8.76 14.31 -24.04
C LYS A 337 9.71 15.37 -24.58
N VAL A 338 10.20 15.18 -25.79
CA VAL A 338 10.92 16.20 -26.55
C VAL A 338 9.97 16.69 -27.63
N GLU A 339 9.74 17.99 -27.70
CA GLU A 339 8.92 18.59 -28.74
C GLU A 339 9.73 18.91 -29.99
N GLU A 340 9.04 19.22 -31.10
CA GLU A 340 9.64 19.45 -32.42
C GLU A 340 10.67 20.59 -32.43
N PHE A 341 10.55 21.55 -31.51
CA PHE A 341 11.49 22.65 -31.34
C PHE A 341 12.74 22.29 -30.50
N GLY A 342 12.85 21.04 -30.04
CA GLY A 342 13.95 20.58 -29.18
C GLY A 342 13.76 20.89 -27.69
N GLU A 343 12.62 21.45 -27.30
CA GLU A 343 12.29 21.72 -25.90
C GLU A 343 11.97 20.42 -25.16
N HIS A 344 12.59 20.23 -23.99
CA HIS A 344 12.25 19.13 -23.10
C HIS A 344 11.06 19.49 -22.24
N VAL A 345 10.01 18.69 -22.34
CA VAL A 345 8.74 18.92 -21.69
C VAL A 345 8.45 17.84 -20.69
N ILE A 346 7.95 18.25 -19.54
CA ILE A 346 7.54 17.38 -18.46
C ILE A 346 6.06 17.58 -18.15
N LEU A 347 5.34 16.47 -18.04
CA LEU A 347 3.92 16.43 -17.67
C LEU A 347 3.75 15.86 -16.25
N GLY A 348 3.00 16.58 -15.42
CA GLY A 348 2.66 16.18 -14.05
C GLY A 348 1.22 16.52 -13.66
N THR A 349 0.75 16.00 -12.51
CA THR A 349 -0.66 16.07 -12.09
C THR A 349 -1.03 17.33 -11.32
N GLY A 350 -0.10 17.97 -10.60
CA GLY A 350 -0.40 19.14 -9.75
C GLY A 350 0.83 19.92 -9.30
N SER A 351 0.66 21.18 -8.88
CA SER A 351 1.74 22.08 -8.43
C SER A 351 2.58 21.50 -7.26
N SER A 352 1.93 20.79 -6.33
CA SER A 352 2.58 20.12 -5.21
C SER A 352 3.40 18.90 -5.59
N THR A 353 3.22 18.36 -6.80
CA THR A 353 4.04 17.24 -7.32
C THR A 353 5.46 17.70 -7.64
N TRP A 354 5.64 19.00 -7.84
CA TRP A 354 6.90 19.64 -8.21
C TRP A 354 7.66 20.22 -7.03
N THR A 355 7.08 20.22 -5.83
CA THR A 355 7.70 20.72 -4.61
C THR A 355 8.35 19.56 -3.87
N VAL A 356 9.62 19.29 -4.20
CA VAL A 356 10.49 18.40 -3.42
C VAL A 356 11.76 19.17 -3.07
#